data_AF-A0ABD5UGW7-F1
#
_entry.id   AF-A0ABD5UGW7-F1
#
_cell.length_a   1.000
_cell.length_b   1.000
_cell.length_c   1.000
_cell.angle_alpha   90.00
_cell.angle_beta   90.00
_cell.angle_gamma   90.00
#
_symmetry.space_group_name_H-M   'P 1'
#
loop_
_entity.id
_entity.type
_entity.pdbx_description
1 polymer ?
#
loop_
_entity_poly.entity_id
_entity_poly.type
_entity_poly.pdbx_seq_one_letter_code
_entity_poly.pdbx_strand_id
1 'polypeptide(L)' 'MFALEAAYHQGYFERPRGHSAVEITESLGITHTTLLQHLRVAQRKLLRQIFSGGG' A
#
# COMPACT_ATOMS: atom_id res chain seq x y z
N MET A 1 -2.31 8.68 -1.54
CA MET A 1 -0.95 8.48 -1.03
C MET A 1 -1.01 7.84 0.37
N PHE A 2 -1.89 8.34 1.24
CA PHE A 2 -2.22 7.82 2.58
C PHE A 2 -2.36 6.29 2.73
N ALA A 3 -2.96 5.59 1.77
CA ALA A 3 -3.17 4.14 1.88
C ALA A 3 -1.87 3.29 1.84
N LEU A 4 -0.84 3.73 1.11
CA LEU A 4 0.44 3.01 1.08
C LEU A 4 1.20 3.19 2.40
N GLU A 5 1.18 4.41 2.92
CA GLU A 5 1.79 4.78 4.20
C GLU A 5 1.08 4.10 5.37
N ALA A 6 -0.25 4.10 5.38
CA ALA A 6 -1.06 3.35 6.36
C ALA A 6 -0.78 1.84 6.29
N ALA A 7 -0.71 1.25 5.08
CA ALA A 7 -0.36 -0.16 4.94
C ALA A 7 1.06 -0.47 5.43
N TYR A 8 2.02 0.42 5.18
CA TYR A 8 3.38 0.28 5.68
C TYR A 8 3.44 0.32 7.22
N HIS A 9 2.80 1.31 7.84
CA HIS A 9 2.77 1.47 9.29
C HIS A 9 1.95 0.40 10.02
N GLN A 10 0.95 -0.21 9.37
CA GLN A 10 0.16 -1.31 9.93
C GLN A 10 0.77 -2.69 9.72
N GLY A 11 2.03 -2.78 9.26
CA GLY A 11 2.72 -4.07 9.14
C GLY A 11 2.15 -4.96 8.02
N TYR A 12 1.47 -4.39 7.03
CA TYR A 12 0.91 -5.12 5.89
C TYR A 12 1.97 -5.92 5.12
N PHE A 13 3.20 -5.41 5.11
CA PHE A 13 4.34 -5.99 4.40
C PHE A 13 5.21 -6.88 5.30
N GLU A 14 4.94 -6.99 6.59
CA GLU A 14 5.72 -7.79 7.54
C GLU A 14 5.30 -9.28 7.59
N ARG A 15 6.20 -10.14 8.08
CA ARG A 15 5.89 -11.56 8.37
C ARG A 15 6.39 -11.98 9.76
N PRO A 16 5.55 -12.64 10.59
CA PRO A 16 4.12 -12.90 10.37
C PRO A 16 3.33 -11.58 10.31
N ARG A 17 2.28 -11.53 9.48
CA ARG A 17 1.54 -10.27 9.20
C ARG A 17 0.95 -9.73 10.49
N GLY A 18 1.27 -8.46 10.82
CA GLY A 18 0.71 -7.77 12.00
C GLY A 18 -0.78 -7.45 11.84
N HIS A 19 -1.17 -6.98 10.65
CA HIS A 19 -2.57 -6.78 10.27
C HIS A 19 -2.82 -7.22 8.81
N SER A 20 -3.97 -7.83 8.59
CA SER A 20 -4.42 -8.27 7.27
C SER A 20 -4.91 -7.08 6.42
N ALA A 21 -5.03 -7.29 5.10
CA ALA A 21 -5.63 -6.32 4.19
C ALA A 21 -7.03 -5.88 4.66
N VAL A 22 -7.76 -6.78 5.33
CA VAL A 22 -9.13 -6.60 5.80
C VAL A 22 -9.18 -5.61 6.97
N GLU A 23 -8.32 -5.80 7.97
CA GLU A 23 -8.25 -4.88 9.13
C GLU A 23 -7.85 -3.46 8.71
N ILE A 24 -6.95 -3.34 7.73
CA ILE A 24 -6.55 -2.04 7.16
C ILE A 24 -7.73 -1.40 6.41
N THR A 25 -8.51 -2.17 5.66
CA THR A 25 -9.70 -1.64 4.96
C THR A 25 -10.81 -1.23 5.90
N GLU A 26 -11.03 -1.97 6.99
CA GLU A 26 -12.00 -1.66 8.03
C GLU A 26 -11.62 -0.39 8.79
N SER A 27 -10.33 -0.26 9.17
CA SER A 27 -9.80 0.94 9.84
C SER A 27 -9.90 2.20 8.97
N LEU A 28 -9.72 2.07 7.65
CA LEU A 28 -9.77 3.18 6.70
C LEU A 28 -11.19 3.46 6.16
N GLY A 29 -12.18 2.61 6.44
CA GLY A 29 -13.53 2.73 5.90
C GLY A 29 -13.59 2.64 4.36
N ILE A 30 -12.64 1.94 3.75
CA ILE A 30 -12.54 1.81 2.28
C ILE A 30 -12.70 0.35 1.87
N THR A 31 -13.10 0.11 0.62
CA THR A 31 -13.14 -1.26 0.10
C THR A 31 -11.75 -1.81 -0.17
N HIS A 32 -11.62 -3.14 -0.15
CA HIS A 32 -10.40 -3.82 -0.57
C HIS A 32 -9.98 -3.47 -2.01
N THR A 33 -10.95 -3.29 -2.91
CA THR A 33 -10.68 -2.84 -4.29
C THR A 33 -10.07 -1.44 -4.33
N THR A 34 -10.55 -0.52 -3.50
CA THR A 34 -10.01 0.83 -3.33
C THR A 34 -8.58 0.79 -2.78
N LEU A 35 -8.31 -0.04 -1.76
CA LEU A 35 -6.96 -0.25 -1.24
C LEU A 35 -5.99 -0.73 -2.32
N LEU A 36 -6.36 -1.78 -3.07
CA LEU A 36 -5.54 -2.32 -4.16
C LEU A 36 -5.29 -1.31 -5.28
N GLN A 37 -6.29 -0.50 -5.62
CA GLN A 37 -6.13 0.57 -6.60
C GLN A 37 -5.08 1.59 -6.14
N HIS A 38 -5.15 2.04 -4.90
CA HIS A 38 -4.17 2.97 -4.34
C HIS A 38 -2.76 2.37 -4.28
N LEU A 39 -2.65 1.09 -3.88
CA LEU A 39 -1.38 0.37 -3.87
C LEU A 39 -0.76 0.31 -5.27
N ARG A 40 -1.52 -0.08 -6.30
CA ARG A 40 -1.02 -0.12 -7.70
C ARG A 40 -0.56 1.24 -8.19
N VAL A 41 -1.30 2.31 -7.90
CA VAL A 41 -0.92 3.67 -8.28
C VAL A 41 0.38 4.08 -7.59
N ALA A 42 0.52 3.80 -6.30
CA ALA A 42 1.69 4.14 -5.52
C ALA A 42 2.92 3.32 -5.97
N GLN A 43 2.77 2.01 -6.17
CA GLN A 43 3.80 1.12 -6.73
C GLN A 43 4.26 1.62 -8.11
N ARG A 44 3.34 1.97 -9.01
CA ARG A 44 3.70 2.51 -10.33
C ARG A 44 4.51 3.79 -10.26
N LYS A 45 4.18 4.69 -9.32
CA LYS A 45 4.96 5.93 -9.11
C LYS A 45 6.36 5.63 -8.57
N LEU A 46 6.46 4.74 -7.59
CA LEU A 46 7.73 4.32 -7.00
C LEU A 46 8.64 3.66 -8.05
N LEU A 47 8.09 2.69 -8.81
CA LEU A 47 8.82 2.01 -9.87
C LEU A 47 9.25 2.99 -10.97
N ARG A 48 8.39 3.96 -11.34
CA ARG A 48 8.78 5.02 -12.26
C ARG A 48 9.97 5.80 -11.71
N GLN A 49 9.98 6.22 -10.45
CA GLN A 49 11.11 6.94 -9.88
C GLN A 49 12.41 6.11 -9.87
N ILE A 50 12.33 4.84 -9.48
CA ILE A 50 13.47 3.92 -9.45
C ILE A 50 14.04 3.71 -10.86
N PHE A 51 13.19 3.44 -11.85
CA PHE A 51 13.63 3.13 -13.21
C PHE A 51 13.84 4.37 -14.10
N SER A 52 13.32 5.54 -13.73
CA SER A 52 13.56 6.80 -14.46
C SER A 52 14.76 7.58 -13.91
N GLY A 53 15.29 7.19 -12.73
CA GLY A 53 16.50 7.75 -12.12
C GLY A 53 17.75 6.89 -12.28
N GLY A 54 17.66 5.75 -12.98
CA GLY A 54 18.80 4.90 -13.33
C GLY A 54 19.39 5.29 -14.67
N GLY A 55 20.10 6.42 -14.70
CA GLY A 55 20.99 6.85 -15.78
C GLY A 55 22.39 7.07 -15.22
#